data_AF-A0A0S7X7J1-F1
#
_entry.id   AF-A0A0S7X7J1-F1
#
_cell.length_a   1.000
_cell.length_b   1.000
_cell.length_c   1.000
_cell.angle_alpha   90.00
_cell.angle_beta   90.00
_cell.angle_gamma   90.00
#
_symmetry.space_group_name_H-M   'P 1'
#
loop_
_entity.id
_entity.type
_entity.pdbx_description
1 polymer ?
#
loop_
_entity_poly.entity_id
_entity_poly.type
_entity_poly.pdbx_seq_one_letter_code
_entity_poly.pdbx_strand_id
1 'polypeptide(L)' 'MAKVLHIQTSERESESFSIRVAQAFLRSYLESHPGDSVKTLRLGKNTIPQFGALAISAKYRVLYGRAHTEE' A
#
# COMPACT_ATOMS: atom_id res chain seq x y z
N MET A 1 -15.75 -12.97 -3.41
CA MET A 1 -14.34 -12.97 -3.01
C MET A 1 -13.78 -11.58 -3.20
N ALA A 2 -13.65 -10.81 -2.12
CA ALA A 2 -12.91 -9.57 -2.12
C ALA A 2 -11.40 -9.83 -1.97
N LYS A 3 -10.60 -8.85 -2.42
CA LYS A 3 -9.16 -8.78 -2.17
C LYS A 3 -8.91 -7.60 -1.25
N VAL A 4 -8.57 -7.89 0.01
CA VAL A 4 -8.29 -6.88 1.03
C VAL A 4 -6.80 -6.53 1.00
N LEU A 5 -6.49 -5.25 0.92
CA LEU A 5 -5.13 -4.74 1.06
C LEU A 5 -4.94 -4.17 2.46
N HIS A 6 -4.13 -4.84 3.27
CA HIS A 6 -3.69 -4.35 4.57
C HIS A 6 -2.37 -3.59 4.42
N ILE A 7 -2.36 -2.30 4.75
CA ILE A 7 -1.16 -1.45 4.69
C ILE A 7 -0.61 -1.26 6.09
N GLN A 8 0.55 -1.87 6.37
CA GLN A 8 1.25 -1.76 7.64
C GLN A 8 2.38 -0.73 7.52
N THR A 9 2.27 0.35 8.29
CA THR A 9 3.24 1.45 8.31
C THR A 9 4.22 1.36 9.48
N SER A 10 3.81 0.77 10.60
CA SER A 10 4.68 0.59 11.76
C SER A 10 5.83 -0.38 11.47
N GLU A 11 7.04 0.06 11.81
CA GLU A 11 8.28 -0.75 11.71
C GLU A 11 8.60 -1.49 13.01
N ARG A 12 7.92 -1.15 14.12
CA ARG A 12 8.16 -1.69 15.47
C ARG A 12 7.75 -3.16 15.67
N GLU A 13 7.54 -3.90 14.59
CA GLU A 13 7.18 -5.33 14.55
C GLU A 13 6.31 -5.80 15.74
N SER A 14 6.83 -6.67 16.60
CA SER A 14 6.10 -7.26 17.74
C SER A 14 5.85 -6.31 18.91
N GLU A 15 6.59 -5.20 19.00
CA GLU A 15 6.39 -4.16 20.01
C GLU A 15 5.26 -3.19 19.64
N SER A 16 4.74 -3.30 18.42
CA SER A 16 3.67 -2.43 17.93
C SER A 16 2.30 -2.90 18.38
N PHE A 17 1.68 -2.14 19.29
CA PHE A 17 0.30 -2.38 19.70
C PHE A 17 -0.70 -2.22 18.54
N SER A 18 -0.44 -1.31 17.58
CA SER A 18 -1.31 -1.15 16.41
C SER A 18 -1.25 -2.35 15.46
N ILE A 19 -0.07 -2.97 15.28
CA ILE A 19 0.06 -4.23 14.52
C ILE A 19 -0.75 -5.33 15.18
N ARG A 20 -0.69 -5.45 16.51
CA ARG A 20 -1.46 -6.47 17.25
C ARG A 20 -2.96 -6.32 17.05
N VAL A 21 -3.49 -5.10 17.11
CA VAL A 21 -4.91 -4.83 16.87
C VAL A 21 -5.29 -5.14 15.42
N ALA A 22 -4.48 -4.72 14.44
CA ALA A 22 -4.74 -5.01 13.03
C ALA A 22 -4.77 -6.52 12.74
N GLN A 23 -3.86 -7.30 13.33
CA GLN A 23 -3.86 -8.75 13.21
C GLN A 23 -5.11 -9.40 13.82
N ALA A 24 -5.56 -8.92 14.99
CA ALA A 24 -6.79 -9.41 15.60
C ALA A 24 -8.01 -9.13 14.71
N PHE A 25 -8.09 -7.93 14.13
CA PHE A 25 -9.13 -7.55 13.17
C PHE A 25 -9.12 -8.45 11.93
N LEU A 26 -7.96 -8.62 11.28
CA LEU A 26 -7.86 -9.42 10.05
C LEU A 26 -8.22 -10.89 10.25
N ARG A 27 -7.91 -11.45 11.43
CA ARG A 27 -8.30 -12.81 11.79
C ARG A 27 -9.82 -12.94 11.85
N SER A 28 -10.48 -12.06 12.60
CA SER A 28 -11.95 -12.03 12.72
C SER A 28 -12.64 -11.74 11.37
N TYR A 29 -12.03 -10.89 10.54
CA TYR A 29 -12.50 -10.64 9.18
C TYR A 29 -12.50 -11.91 8.32
N LEU A 30 -11.38 -12.66 8.30
CA LEU A 30 -11.27 -13.87 7.50
C LEU A 30 -12.16 -15.02 8.00
N GLU A 31 -12.39 -15.10 9.32
CA GLU A 31 -13.35 -16.04 9.91
C GLU A 31 -14.78 -15.78 9.43
N SER A 32 -15.16 -14.50 9.28
CA SER A 32 -16.49 -14.11 8.78
C SER A 32 -16.59 -14.06 7.25
N HIS A 33 -15.45 -14.03 6.55
CA HIS A 33 -15.37 -13.95 5.09
C HIS A 33 -14.39 -15.00 4.53
N PRO A 34 -14.71 -16.31 4.61
CA PRO A 34 -13.78 -17.39 4.27
C PRO A 34 -13.39 -17.43 2.79
N GLY A 35 -14.17 -16.78 1.91
CA GLY A 35 -13.86 -16.62 0.49
C GLY A 35 -12.99 -15.40 0.16
N ASP A 36 -12.59 -14.60 1.14
CA ASP A 36 -11.78 -13.41 0.86
C ASP A 36 -10.29 -13.69 1.01
N SER A 37 -9.47 -12.82 0.43
CA SER A 37 -8.01 -12.89 0.54
C SER A 37 -7.45 -11.58 1.05
N VAL A 38 -6.39 -11.66 1.86
CA VAL A 38 -5.70 -10.49 2.40
C VAL A 38 -4.26 -10.46 1.88
N LYS A 39 -3.85 -9.34 1.27
CA LYS A 39 -2.45 -9.04 0.96
C LYS A 39 -1.97 -7.96 1.93
N THR A 40 -0.82 -8.19 2.57
CA THR A 40 -0.18 -7.19 3.43
C THR A 40 0.96 -6.49 2.70
N LEU A 41 0.89 -5.16 2.64
CA LEU A 41 1.97 -4.29 2.18
C LEU A 41 2.65 -3.66 3.40
N ARG A 42 3.95 -3.94 3.61
CA ARG A 42 4.74 -3.34 4.71
C ARG A 42 5.58 -2.19 4.17
N LEU A 43 5.25 -0.94 4.50
CA LEU A 43 5.92 0.21 3.87
C LEU A 43 7.41 0.29 4.18
N GLY A 44 7.85 0.03 5.42
CA GLY A 44 9.29 0.05 5.75
C GLY A 44 10.14 -1.03 5.07
N LYS A 45 9.52 -2.10 4.54
CA LYS A 45 10.23 -3.16 3.80
C LYS A 45 10.09 -3.05 2.28
N ASN A 46 9.30 -2.10 1.79
CA ASN A 46 9.06 -1.90 0.35
C ASN A 46 9.47 -0.48 -0.02
N THR A 47 10.33 -0.33 -1.03
CA THR A 47 10.67 1.00 -1.54
C THR A 47 9.45 1.62 -2.22
N ILE A 48 8.92 2.70 -1.64
CA ILE A 48 7.94 3.54 -2.31
C ILE A 48 8.72 4.60 -3.08
N PRO A 49 8.57 4.71 -4.41
CA PRO A 49 9.28 5.72 -5.17
C PRO A 49 8.87 7.12 -4.72
N GLN A 50 9.85 8.01 -4.59
CA GLN A 50 9.59 9.39 -4.24
C GLN A 50 8.82 10.07 -5.37
N PHE A 51 7.76 10.81 -5.01
CA PHE A 51 7.09 11.68 -5.96
C PHE A 51 7.86 13.00 -6.10
N GLY A 52 8.87 13.00 -6.97
CA GLY A 52 9.80 14.13 -7.18
C GLY A 52 9.48 14.98 -8.42
N ALA A 53 10.40 15.91 -8.74
CA ALA A 53 10.26 16.83 -9.86
C ALA A 53 10.02 16.14 -11.21
N LEU A 54 10.65 14.97 -11.44
CA LEU A 54 10.44 14.16 -12.64
C LEU A 54 9.00 13.66 -12.76
N ALA A 55 8.45 13.07 -11.69
CA ALA A 55 7.07 12.59 -11.65
C ALA A 55 6.06 13.74 -11.83
N ILE A 56 6.35 14.92 -11.26
CA ILE A 56 5.56 16.14 -11.48
C ILE A 56 5.62 16.57 -12.94
N SER A 57 6.82 16.69 -13.52
CA SER A 57 7.02 17.10 -14.91
C SER A 57 6.30 16.17 -15.90
N ALA A 58 6.40 14.85 -15.67
CA ALA A 58 5.70 13.84 -16.45
C ALA A 58 4.17 14.00 -16.37
N LYS A 59 3.62 14.20 -15.16
CA LYS A 59 2.19 14.45 -14.96
C LYS A 59 1.70 15.67 -15.74
N TYR A 60 2.43 16.78 -15.68
CA TYR A 60 2.03 18.01 -16.38
C TYR A 60 2.21 17.93 -17.89
N ARG A 61 3.17 17.17 -18.42
CA ARG A 61 3.28 16.93 -19.87
C ARG A 61 1.99 16.35 -20.45
N VAL A 62 1.41 15.34 -19.80
CA VAL A 62 0.13 14.75 -20.21
C VAL A 62 -1.00 15.79 -20.15
N LEU A 63 -1.07 16.58 -19.07
CA LEU A 63 -2.08 17.64 -18.92
C LEU A 63 -1.98 18.73 -19.99
N TYR A 64 -0.78 18.96 -20.53
CA TYR A 64 -0.53 19.89 -21.64
C TYR A 64 -0.61 19.24 -23.03
N GLY A 65 -1.10 18.00 -23.14
CA GLY A 65 -1.23 17.30 -24.42
C GLY A 65 0.10 16.95 -25.09
N ARG A 66 1.20 16.91 -24.33
CA ARG A 66 2.53 16.53 -24.84
C ARG A 66 2.71 15.02 -24.80
N ALA A 67 3.47 14.48 -25.75
CA ALA A 67 3.77 13.06 -25.81
C ALA A 67 4.61 12.59 -24.60
N HIS A 68 4.52 11.29 -24.31
CA HIS A 68 5.43 10.61 -23.38
C HIS A 68 6.87 10.71 -23.91
N THR A 69 7.82 10.89 -22.98
CA THR A 69 9.26 10.85 -23.24
C THR A 69 9.82 9.70 -22.43
N GLU A 70 10.89 9.06 -22.91
CA GLU A 70 11.60 8.03 -22.13
C GLU A 70 12.04 8.58 -20.76
N GLU A 71 12.10 7.68 -19.78
CA GLU A 71 12.42 7.98 -18.38
C GLU A 71 13.93 8.18 -18.14
#